data_AF-A0A9Q1BP56-F1
#
_entry.id   AF-A0A9Q1BP56-F1
#
_cell.length_a   1.000
_cell.length_b   1.000
_cell.length_c   1.000
_cell.angle_alpha   90.00
_cell.angle_beta   90.00
_cell.angle_gamma   90.00
#
_symmetry.space_group_name_H-M   'P 1'
#
loop_
_entity.id
_entity.type
_entity.pdbx_description
1 polymer ?
#
loop_
_entity_poly.entity_id
_entity_poly.type
_entity_poly.pdbx_seq_one_letter_code
_entity_poly.pdbx_strand_id
1 'polypeptide(L)' 'MFQTDYESGFKTLKLVEDVIGEAGGDVIYSRGEYTFYTADGKEGDIGKYVYLWKRVDGQLYLYTDIFSSDKS' A
#
# COMPACT_ATOMS: atom_id res chain seq x y z
N MET A 1 4.47 7.07 6.21
CA MET A 1 3.12 6.47 6.08
C MET A 1 2.74 5.71 7.36
N PHE A 2 3.32 4.54 7.64
CA PHE A 2 2.91 3.67 8.76
C PHE A 2 2.82 4.30 10.16
N GLN A 3 3.72 5.23 10.51
CA GLN A 3 3.69 5.86 11.83
C GLN A 3 2.51 6.83 11.99
N THR A 4 2.19 7.60 10.94
CA THR A 4 1.06 8.54 10.92
C THR A 4 -0.28 7.80 10.90
N ASP A 5 -0.37 6.68 10.19
CA ASP A 5 -1.60 5.85 10.15
C ASP A 5 -1.87 5.19 11.51
N TYR A 6 -0.81 4.73 12.18
CA TYR A 6 -0.91 4.16 13.53
C TYR A 6 -1.40 5.18 14.56
N GLU A 7 -0.91 6.43 14.47
CA GLU A 7 -1.32 7.57 15.30
C GLU A 7 -2.77 8.00 15.01
N SER A 8 -3.25 7.81 13.77
CA SER A 8 -4.62 8.08 13.35
C SER A 8 -5.63 7.02 13.83
N GLY A 9 -5.16 5.94 14.47
CA GLY A 9 -6.00 4.89 15.04
C GLY A 9 -6.24 3.69 14.11
N PHE A 10 -5.67 3.68 12.91
CA PHE A 10 -5.66 2.50 12.06
C PHE A 10 -4.70 1.46 12.61
N LYS A 11 -5.14 0.19 12.64
CA LYS A 11 -4.38 -0.93 13.19
C LYS A 11 -4.15 -2.05 12.20
N THR A 12 -5.03 -2.17 11.21
CA THR A 12 -4.95 -3.23 10.21
C THR A 12 -5.08 -2.62 8.82
N LEU A 13 -4.22 -3.05 7.91
CA LEU A 13 -4.28 -2.75 6.49
C LEU A 13 -4.57 -4.06 5.75
N LYS A 14 -5.65 -4.08 4.96
CA LYS A 14 -5.91 -5.14 4.00
C LYS A 14 -5.60 -4.61 2.61
N LEU A 15 -4.85 -5.38 1.83
CA LEU A 15 -4.56 -5.10 0.43
C LEU A 15 -5.20 -6.19 -0.42
N VAL A 16 -5.85 -5.77 -1.51
CA VAL A 16 -6.31 -6.64 -2.59
C VAL A 16 -5.51 -6.25 -3.82
N GLU A 17 -4.57 -7.10 -4.21
CA GLU A 17 -3.63 -6.83 -5.30
C GLU A 17 -4.23 -7.21 -6.65
N ASP A 18 -4.23 -6.27 -7.59
CA ASP A 18 -4.82 -6.46 -8.93
C ASP A 18 -3.76 -6.76 -9.99
N VAL A 19 -2.64 -6.04 -9.93
CA VAL A 19 -1.60 -6.05 -10.96
C VAL A 19 -0.23 -6.02 -10.32
N ILE A 20 0.65 -6.89 -10.83
CA ILE A 20 2.08 -6.84 -10.64
C ILE A 20 2.72 -6.75 -12.02
N GLY A 21 3.70 -5.86 -12.18
CA GLY A 21 4.38 -5.72 -13.46
C GLY A 21 5.74 -5.04 -13.34
N GLU A 22 6.48 -5.03 -14.43
CA GLU A 22 7.75 -4.32 -14.51
C GLU A 22 7.50 -2.83 -14.79
N ALA A 23 8.17 -1.96 -14.03
CA ALA A 23 8.23 -0.52 -14.31
C ALA A 23 9.51 -0.14 -15.07
N GLY A 24 10.38 -1.12 -15.35
CA GLY A 24 11.65 -0.97 -16.05
C GLY A 24 12.86 -1.04 -15.13
N GLY A 25 13.98 -1.57 -15.66
CA GLY A 25 15.21 -1.79 -14.90
C GLY A 25 14.97 -2.71 -13.70
N ASP A 26 15.44 -2.29 -12.53
CA ASP A 26 15.30 -3.03 -11.27
C ASP A 26 14.00 -2.69 -10.52
N VAL A 27 13.03 -2.05 -11.17
CA VAL A 27 11.79 -1.61 -10.52
C VAL A 27 10.60 -2.45 -11.00
N ILE A 28 9.87 -2.98 -10.02
CA ILE A 28 8.58 -3.65 -10.19
C ILE A 28 7.54 -2.74 -9.56
N TYR A 29 6.34 -2.69 -10.14
CA TYR A 29 5.20 -2.07 -9.47
C TYR A 29 4.18 -3.13 -9.08
N SER A 30 3.49 -2.89 -7.97
CA SER A 30 2.20 -3.52 -7.70
C SER A 30 1.15 -2.49 -7.36
N ARG A 31 -0.11 -2.79 -7.70
CA ARG A 31 -1.24 -1.90 -7.43
C ARG A 31 -2.50 -2.68 -7.15
N GLY A 32 -3.41 -2.06 -6.44
CA GLY A 32 -4.72 -2.61 -6.14
C GLY A 32 -5.52 -1.73 -5.21
N GLU A 33 -6.42 -2.35 -4.47
CA GLU A 33 -7.28 -1.70 -3.49
C GLU A 33 -6.79 -1.92 -2.07
N TYR A 34 -7.12 -0.99 -1.18
CA TYR A 34 -6.85 -1.12 0.23
C TYR A 34 -8.08 -0.83 1.08
N THR A 35 -8.07 -1.41 2.29
CA THR A 35 -8.97 -1.04 3.39
C THR A 35 -8.15 -0.91 4.67
N PHE A 36 -8.20 0.27 5.27
CA PHE A 36 -7.71 0.47 6.64
C PHE A 36 -8.84 0.20 7.62
N TYR A 37 -8.52 -0.55 8.66
CA TYR A 37 -9.42 -0.82 9.77
C TYR A 37 -8.92 -0.17 11.06
N THR A 38 -9.86 0.36 11.82
CA THR A 38 -9.65 0.86 13.19
C THR A 38 -9.40 -0.30 14.17
N ALA A 39 -8.99 0.01 15.40
CA ALA A 39 -8.72 -0.99 16.44
C ALA A 39 -9.93 -1.88 16.78
N ASP A 40 -11.16 -1.38 16.63
CA ASP A 40 -12.41 -2.14 16.83
C ASP A 40 -12.88 -2.89 15.58
N GLY A 41 -12.06 -2.91 14.51
CA GLY A 41 -12.33 -3.67 13.30
C GLY A 41 -13.30 -3.01 12.31
N LYS A 42 -13.64 -1.73 12.49
CA LYS A 42 -14.46 -0.98 11.53
C LYS A 42 -13.61 -0.46 10.38
N GLU A 43 -14.22 -0.34 9.21
CA GLU A 43 -13.61 0.31 8.05
C GLU A 43 -13.44 1.80 8.35
N GLY A 44 -12.20 2.27 8.20
CA GLY A 44 -11.82 3.64 8.49
C GLY A 44 -11.48 4.45 7.25
N ASP A 45 -10.76 3.83 6.30
CA ASP A 45 -10.52 4.39 4.97
C ASP A 45 -10.43 3.27 3.93
N ILE A 46 -10.85 3.58 2.71
CA ILE A 46 -10.79 2.67 1.56
C ILE A 46 -10.26 3.43 0.36
N GLY A 47 -9.55 2.72 -0.51
CA GLY A 47 -9.06 3.35 -1.73
C GLY A 47 -8.15 2.47 -2.54
N LYS A 48 -7.22 3.11 -3.25
CA LYS A 48 -6.28 2.47 -4.17
C LYS A 48 -4.85 2.75 -3.75
N TYR A 49 -3.96 1.80 -4.04
CA TYR A 49 -2.53 1.94 -3.79
C TYR A 49 -1.71 1.59 -5.03
N VAL A 50 -0.50 2.15 -5.07
CA VAL A 50 0.59 1.72 -5.94
C VAL A 50 1.86 1.62 -5.09
N TYR A 51 2.52 0.49 -5.16
CA TYR A 51 3.85 0.28 -4.60
C TYR A 51 4.87 0.14 -5.73
N LEU A 52 5.99 0.84 -5.57
CA LEU A 52 7.18 0.59 -6.36
C LEU A 52 8.16 -0.20 -5.51
N TRP A 53 8.56 -1.35 -6.01
CA TRP A 53 9.53 -2.24 -5.42
C TRP A 53 10.83 -2.14 -6.19
N LYS A 54 11.95 -1.87 -5.51
CA LYS A 54 13.27 -1.84 -6.14
C LYS A 54 14.04 -3.09 -5.74
N ARG A 55 14.62 -3.76 -6.74
CA ARG A 55 15.58 -4.85 -6.53
C ARG A 55 16.95 -4.26 -6.22
N VAL A 56 17.52 -4.63 -5.08
CA VAL A 56 18.88 -4.29 -4.66
C VAL A 56 19.55 -5.58 -4.24
N ASP A 57 20.64 -5.95 -4.92
CA ASP A 57 21.37 -7.19 -4.70
C ASP A 57 20.47 -8.45 -4.70
N GLY A 58 19.50 -8.48 -5.62
CA GLY A 58 18.56 -9.59 -5.78
C GLY A 58 17.35 -9.55 -4.83
N GLN A 59 17.34 -8.70 -3.82
CA GLN A 59 16.24 -8.57 -2.85
C GLN A 59 15.33 -7.39 -3.21
N LEU A 60 14.01 -7.58 -3.11
CA LEU A 60 13.03 -6.51 -3.29
C LEU A 60 12.84 -5.72 -1.99
N TYR A 61 12.81 -4.41 -2.13
CA TYR A 61 12.50 -3.46 -1.07
C TYR A 61 11.38 -2.53 -1.53
N LEU A 62 10.44 -2.21 -0.64
CA LEU A 62 9.45 -1.16 -0.90
C LEU A 62 10.20 0.16 -1.02
N TYR A 63 10.22 0.72 -2.22
CA TYR A 63 10.97 1.93 -2.54
C TYR A 63 10.08 3.17 -2.50
N THR A 64 8.81 3.04 -2.87
CA THR A 64 7.83 4.12 -2.80
C THR A 64 6.44 3.54 -2.61
N ASP A 65 5.68 4.15 -1.70
CA ASP A 65 4.26 3.91 -1.50
C ASP A 65 3.42 5.11 -1.91
N ILE A 66 2.32 4.86 -2.62
CA ILE A 66 1.38 5.88 -3.08
C ILE A 66 -0.02 5.35 -2.80
N PHE A 67 -0.82 6.17 -2.13
CA PHE A 67 -2.21 5.86 -1.82
C PHE A 67 -3.12 7.00 -2.24
N SER A 68 -4.33 6.63 -2.64
CA SER A 68 -5.43 7.56 -2.85
C SER A 68 -6.68 7.00 -2.17
N SER A 69 -7.27 7.77 -1.26
CA SER A 69 -8.58 7.45 -0.69
C SER A 69 -9.66 7.65 -1.75
N ASP A 70 -10.63 6.73 -1.77
CA ASP A 70 -11.82 6.92 -2.59
C ASP A 70 -12.62 8.11 -2.02
N LYS A 71 -13.23 8.92 -2.90
CA LYS A 71 -14.05 10.04 -2.45
C LYS A 71 -15.23 9.49 -1.65
N SER A 72 -15.36 9.95 -0.41
CA SER A 72 -16.59 9.90 0.39
C SER A 72 -17.74 10.63 -0.30
#